data_AF-A0A2N7QGV3-F1
#
_entry.id   AF-A0A2N7QGV3-F1
#
_cell.length_a   1.000
_cell.length_b   1.000
_cell.length_c   1.000
_cell.angle_alpha   90.00
_cell.angle_beta   90.00
_cell.angle_gamma   90.00
#
_symmetry.space_group_name_H-M   'P 1'
#
loop_
_entity.id
_entity.type
_entity.pdbx_description
1 polymer ?
#
loop_
_entity_poly.entity_id
_entity_poly.type
_entity_poly.pdbx_seq_one_letter_code
_entity_poly.pdbx_strand_id
1 'polypeptide(L)'
;MDFIKKDYFLRLIYHLELKDEKAPAWFSKPLEVSFILGREPVPKIIEEAVMGKKEGDEVEVLIPPESAYGPHLSYLIKEVDINTLKHPEKVKEGEWYEEIKL
;
A
#
# COMPACT_ATOMS: atom_id res chain seq x y z
N MET A 1 16.81 -25.67 11.39
CA MET A 1 16.33 -24.34 10.96
C MET A 1 14.82 -24.44 10.88
N ASP A 2 14.14 -23.64 11.68
CA ASP A 2 12.70 -23.68 11.80
C ASP A 2 12.06 -22.87 10.68
N PHE A 3 11.05 -23.43 10.05
CA PHE A 3 10.22 -22.73 9.09
C PHE A 3 9.19 -21.88 9.84
N ILE A 4 8.91 -20.69 9.31
CA ILE A 4 7.90 -19.77 9.83
C ILE A 4 6.53 -20.45 9.82
N LYS A 5 5.83 -20.38 10.96
CA LYS A 5 4.48 -20.92 11.17
C LYS A 5 3.68 -19.99 12.08
N LYS A 6 2.37 -20.23 12.21
CA LYS A 6 1.48 -19.46 13.10
C LYS A 6 2.05 -19.34 14.53
N ASP A 7 1.65 -18.26 15.20
CA ASP A 7 2.09 -17.89 16.56
C ASP A 7 3.56 -17.46 16.67
N TYR A 8 4.29 -17.33 15.56
CA TYR A 8 5.64 -16.77 15.58
C TYR A 8 5.59 -15.24 15.59
N PHE A 9 6.46 -14.64 16.39
CA PHE A 9 6.75 -13.21 16.30
C PHE A 9 7.69 -12.98 15.12
N LEU A 10 7.26 -12.15 14.17
CA LEU A 10 8.02 -11.82 12.97
C LEU A 10 8.39 -10.35 12.97
N ARG A 11 9.57 -10.05 12.43
CA ARG A 11 10.01 -8.71 12.11
C ARG A 11 10.42 -8.69 10.64
N LEU A 12 9.73 -7.89 9.85
CA LEU A 12 9.93 -7.79 8.41
C LEU A 12 10.36 -6.38 8.05
N ILE A 13 11.23 -6.29 7.06
CA ILE A 13 11.50 -5.06 6.34
C ILE A 13 11.00 -5.30 4.91
N TYR A 14 10.10 -4.46 4.44
CA TYR A 14 9.56 -4.56 3.08
C TYR A 14 9.51 -3.18 2.43
N HIS A 15 9.52 -3.15 1.11
CA HIS A 15 9.30 -1.95 0.30
C HIS A 15 8.31 -2.30 -0.81
N LEU A 16 7.66 -1.27 -1.37
CA LEU A 16 6.71 -1.42 -2.45
C LEU A 16 7.24 -0.74 -3.71
N GLU A 17 7.05 -1.39 -4.85
CA GLU A 17 7.40 -0.86 -6.16
C GLU A 17 6.23 -1.05 -7.12
N LEU A 18 6.12 -0.16 -8.10
CA LEU A 18 5.22 -0.34 -9.23
C LEU A 18 5.97 -1.09 -10.32
N LYS A 19 5.40 -2.20 -10.79
CA LYS A 19 6.09 -3.13 -11.71
C LYS A 19 6.48 -2.49 -13.05
N ASP A 20 5.65 -1.58 -13.55
CA ASP A 20 5.79 -1.00 -14.91
C ASP A 20 5.86 0.53 -14.90
N GLU A 21 5.85 1.16 -13.71
CA GLU A 21 5.77 2.61 -13.55
C GLU A 21 6.79 3.10 -12.52
N LYS A 22 7.15 4.38 -12.60
CA LYS A 22 7.94 5.02 -11.56
C LYS A 22 7.03 5.48 -10.44
N ALA A 23 7.19 4.86 -9.27
CA ALA A 23 6.62 5.41 -8.06
C ALA A 23 7.41 6.64 -7.59
N PRO A 24 6.77 7.60 -6.89
CA PRO A 24 7.51 8.65 -6.18
C PRO A 24 8.53 8.04 -5.21
N ALA A 25 9.67 8.70 -5.00
CA ALA A 25 10.72 8.19 -4.13
C ALA A 25 10.28 7.91 -2.67
N TRP A 26 9.20 8.52 -2.22
CA TRP A 26 8.63 8.25 -0.89
C TRP A 26 7.90 6.91 -0.81
N PHE A 27 7.43 6.36 -1.93
CA PHE A 27 6.63 5.14 -2.00
C PHE A 27 7.48 3.88 -1.77
N SER A 28 8.68 3.86 -2.34
CA SER A 28 9.61 2.71 -2.24
C SER A 28 10.52 2.76 -1.01
N LYS A 29 10.19 3.58 -0.01
CA LYS A 29 10.94 3.61 1.25
C LYS A 29 10.72 2.30 2.01
N PRO A 30 11.78 1.67 2.54
CA PRO A 30 11.63 0.51 3.40
C PRO A 30 10.77 0.82 4.62
N LEU A 31 9.84 -0.09 4.91
CA LEU A 31 8.98 -0.07 6.09
C LEU A 31 9.32 -1.28 6.95
N GLU A 32 9.50 -1.04 8.24
CA GLU A 32 9.67 -2.10 9.24
C GLU A 32 8.33 -2.36 9.91
N VAL A 33 7.93 -3.63 9.98
CA VAL A 33 6.73 -4.08 10.69
C VAL A 33 7.07 -5.28 11.55
N SER A 34 6.45 -5.36 12.71
CA SER A 34 6.53 -6.52 13.59
C SER A 34 5.15 -6.96 14.01
N PHE A 35 4.90 -8.27 14.00
CA PHE A 35 3.60 -8.81 14.34
C PHE A 35 3.66 -10.28 14.75
N ILE A 36 2.59 -10.76 15.39
CA ILE A 36 2.39 -12.19 15.67
C ILE A 36 1.56 -12.83 14.55
N LEU A 37 2.17 -13.72 13.77
CA LEU A 37 1.56 -14.34 12.59
C LEU A 37 0.28 -15.11 12.94
N GLY A 38 -0.85 -14.74 12.32
CA GLY A 38 -2.16 -15.34 12.53
C GLY A 38 -2.91 -14.86 13.78
N ARG A 39 -2.39 -13.86 14.51
CA ARG A 39 -3.07 -13.22 15.65
C ARG A 39 -3.35 -11.75 15.44
N GLU A 40 -2.39 -11.05 14.85
CA GLU A 40 -2.50 -9.62 14.61
C GLU A 40 -2.97 -9.33 13.19
N PRO A 41 -3.72 -8.24 12.97
CA PRO A 41 -4.26 -7.92 11.66
C PRO A 41 -3.14 -7.43 10.75
N VAL A 42 -2.69 -8.31 9.85
CA VAL A 42 -1.79 -7.97 8.75
C VAL A 42 -2.45 -8.29 7.41
N PRO A 43 -2.06 -7.60 6.31
CA PRO A 43 -2.53 -7.96 4.98
C PRO A 43 -2.31 -9.44 4.71
N LYS A 44 -3.35 -10.15 4.27
CA LYS A 44 -3.34 -11.60 4.03
C LYS A 44 -2.18 -12.04 3.11
N ILE A 45 -1.85 -11.21 2.14
CA ILE A 45 -0.74 -11.43 1.21
C ILE A 45 0.61 -11.55 1.92
N ILE A 46 0.82 -10.80 3.01
CA ILE A 46 2.05 -10.88 3.82
C ILE A 46 2.06 -12.21 4.58
N GLU A 47 0.94 -12.61 5.19
CA GLU A 47 0.86 -13.90 5.89
C GLU A 47 1.18 -15.09 4.97
N GLU A 48 0.60 -15.09 3.77
CA GLU A 48 0.83 -16.14 2.78
C GLU A 48 2.26 -16.14 2.26
N ALA A 49 2.88 -14.96 2.10
CA ALA A 49 4.24 -14.82 1.60
C ALA A 49 5.30 -15.36 2.58
N VAL A 50 5.10 -15.17 3.88
CA VAL A 50 6.08 -15.56 4.92
C VAL A 50 5.91 -16.99 5.41
N MET A 51 4.71 -17.58 5.28
CA MET A 51 4.43 -18.94 5.75
C MET A 51 5.38 -19.96 5.11
N GLY A 52 6.05 -20.77 5.93
CA GLY A 52 6.98 -21.79 5.45
C GLY A 52 8.32 -21.26 4.92
N LYS A 53 8.60 -19.96 5.06
CA LYS A 53 9.93 -19.37 4.79
C LYS A 53 10.85 -19.50 6.00
N LYS A 54 12.11 -19.11 5.85
CA LYS A 54 13.11 -19.07 6.93
C LYS A 54 13.52 -17.63 7.21
N GLU A 55 14.11 -17.43 8.38
CA GLU A 55 14.77 -16.17 8.71
C GLU A 55 15.86 -15.86 7.67
N GLY A 56 15.86 -14.62 7.19
CA GLY A 56 16.79 -14.14 6.17
C GLY A 56 16.34 -14.40 4.72
N ASP A 57 15.24 -15.12 4.49
CA ASP A 57 14.68 -15.26 3.14
C ASP A 57 14.10 -13.92 2.67
N GLU A 58 14.40 -13.55 1.43
CA GLU A 58 13.74 -12.47 0.71
C GLU A 58 12.63 -13.04 -0.18
N VAL A 59 11.47 -12.38 -0.19
CA VAL A 59 10.31 -12.80 -0.96
C VAL A 59 9.78 -11.62 -1.76
N GLU A 60 9.70 -11.80 -3.08
CA GLU A 60 9.04 -10.86 -3.97
C GLU A 60 7.61 -11.33 -4.24
N VAL A 61 6.64 -10.42 -4.12
CA VAL A 61 5.23 -10.74 -4.29
C VAL A 61 4.60 -9.72 -5.22
N LEU A 62 4.01 -10.21 -6.31
CA LEU A 62 3.20 -9.39 -7.19
C LEU A 62 1.78 -9.30 -6.63
N ILE A 63 1.39 -8.09 -6.20
CA ILE A 63 0.06 -7.83 -5.65
C ILE A 63 -0.81 -7.19 -6.74
N PRO A 64 -1.87 -7.86 -7.24
CA PRO A 64 -2.77 -7.23 -8.18
C PRO A 64 -3.59 -6.13 -7.47
N PRO A 65 -4.06 -5.10 -8.19
CA PRO A 65 -4.81 -4.00 -7.59
C PRO A 65 -5.97 -4.46 -6.70
N GLU A 66 -6.70 -5.50 -7.12
CA GLU A 66 -7.85 -6.09 -6.41
C GLU A 66 -7.51 -6.62 -5.01
N SER A 67 -6.26 -7.01 -4.79
CA SER A 67 -5.75 -7.53 -3.51
C SER A 67 -5.03 -6.46 -2.66
N ALA A 68 -4.90 -5.23 -3.19
CA ALA A 68 -4.29 -4.09 -2.53
C ALA A 68 -5.32 -2.96 -2.30
N TYR A 69 -5.34 -1.95 -3.17
CA TYR A 69 -6.18 -0.75 -3.05
C TYR A 69 -7.48 -0.81 -3.87
N GLY A 70 -7.73 -1.93 -4.55
CA GLY A 70 -8.86 -2.12 -5.45
C GLY A 70 -8.54 -1.73 -6.90
N PRO A 71 -9.44 -2.06 -7.85
CA PRO A 71 -9.30 -1.66 -9.23
C PRO A 71 -9.53 -0.15 -9.41
N HIS A 72 -9.22 0.37 -10.60
CA HIS A 72 -9.62 1.71 -10.97
C HIS A 72 -11.15 1.82 -11.02
N LEU A 73 -11.70 2.80 -10.30
CA LEU A 73 -13.15 3.03 -10.19
C LEU A 73 -13.52 4.32 -10.92
N SER A 74 -13.96 4.20 -12.17
CA SER A 74 -14.25 5.37 -13.03
C SER A 74 -15.28 6.33 -12.45
N TYR A 75 -16.22 5.85 -11.63
CA TYR A 75 -17.23 6.69 -10.97
C TYR A 75 -16.66 7.61 -9.86
N LEU A 76 -15.40 7.40 -9.45
CA LEU A 76 -14.69 8.32 -8.55
C LEU A 76 -14.13 9.54 -9.29
N ILE A 77 -14.08 9.51 -10.62
CA ILE A 77 -13.69 10.66 -11.45
C ILE A 77 -14.92 11.55 -11.65
N LYS A 78 -14.78 12.84 -11.34
CA LYS A 78 -15.81 13.84 -11.56
C LYS A 78 -15.21 15.04 -12.26
N GLU A 79 -15.82 15.45 -13.36
CA GLU A 79 -15.56 16.74 -13.97
C GLU A 79 -16.32 17.82 -13.20
N VAL A 80 -15.60 18.89 -12.85
CA VAL A 80 -16.15 20.04 -12.13
C VAL A 80 -15.68 21.31 -12.83
N ASP A 81 -16.56 22.31 -12.91
CA ASP A 81 -16.15 23.63 -13.37
C ASP A 81 -15.31 24.28 -12.27
N ILE A 82 -14.07 24.63 -12.58
CA ILE A 82 -13.12 25.24 -11.65
C ILE A 82 -13.70 26.50 -10.99
N ASN A 83 -14.56 27.26 -11.68
CA ASN A 83 -15.17 28.48 -11.17
C ASN A 83 -16.21 28.23 -10.06
N THR A 84 -16.63 26.97 -9.86
CA THR A 84 -17.57 26.58 -8.80
C THR A 84 -16.88 26.23 -7.48
N LEU A 85 -15.55 26.13 -7.49
CA LEU A 85 -14.74 25.82 -6.31
C LEU A 85 -14.58 27.05 -5.41
N LYS A 86 -14.40 26.85 -4.11
CA LYS A 86 -14.17 27.93 -3.13
C LYS A 86 -12.83 28.62 -3.30
N HIS A 87 -11.83 27.88 -3.79
CA HIS A 87 -10.44 28.32 -3.93
C HIS A 87 -9.85 27.86 -5.27
N PRO A 88 -10.36 28.36 -6.42
CA PRO A 88 -9.88 27.94 -7.75
C PRO A 88 -8.39 28.22 -7.95
N GLU A 89 -7.84 29.26 -7.30
CA GLU A 89 -6.43 29.64 -7.36
C GLU A 89 -5.47 28.61 -6.76
N LYS A 90 -5.98 27.67 -5.94
CA LYS A 90 -5.17 26.62 -5.30
C LYS A 90 -5.13 25.34 -6.12
N VAL A 91 -5.94 25.22 -7.18
CA VAL A 91 -5.97 24.02 -8.02
C VAL A 91 -4.72 24.02 -8.91
N LYS A 92 -3.91 22.97 -8.79
CA LYS A 92 -2.78 22.71 -9.68
C LYS A 92 -2.82 21.26 -10.15
N GLU A 93 -2.45 21.04 -11.41
CA GLU A 93 -2.40 19.70 -11.99
C GLU A 93 -1.49 18.77 -11.17
N GLY A 94 -1.99 17.57 -10.84
CA GLY A 94 -1.26 16.57 -10.06
C GLY A 94 -1.17 16.85 -8.55
N GLU A 95 -1.72 17.96 -8.05
CA GLU A 95 -1.74 18.28 -6.62
C GLU A 95 -3.08 17.91 -5.97
N TRP A 96 -3.06 17.69 -4.66
CA TRP A 96 -4.26 17.49 -3.86
C TRP A 96 -5.03 18.81 -3.68
N TYR A 97 -6.35 18.76 -3.88
CA TYR A 97 -7.28 19.84 -3.59
C TYR A 97 -8.35 19.35 -2.61
N GLU A 98 -8.60 20.10 -1.53
CA GLU A 98 -9.57 19.73 -0.51
C GLU A 98 -10.43 20.93 -0.10
N GLU A 99 -11.75 20.72 -0.03
CA GLU A 99 -12.69 21.64 0.58
C GLU A 99 -13.37 20.98 1.78
N ILE A 100 -12.88 21.29 2.99
CA ILE A 100 -13.54 20.83 4.22
C ILE A 100 -14.82 21.66 4.40
N LYS A 101 -15.97 20.99 4.51
CA LYS A 101 -17.19 21.61 5.04
C LYS A 101 -17.06 21.62 6.57
N LEU A 102 -16.83 22.81 7.15
CA LEU A 102 -17.01 23.05 8.58
C LEU A 102 -18.50 22.99 8.94
#